data_AF-A0A9X4AI84-F1
#
_entry.id   AF-A0A9X4AI84-F1
#
_cell.length_a   1.000
_cell.length_b   1.000
_cell.length_c   1.000
_cell.angle_alpha   90.00
_cell.angle_beta   90.00
_cell.angle_gamma   90.00
#
_symmetry.space_group_name_H-M   'P 1'
#
loop_
_entity.id
_entity.type
_entity.pdbx_description
1 polymer ?
#
loop_
_entity_poly.entity_id
_entity_poly.type
_entity_poly.pdbx_seq_one_letter_code
_entity_poly.pdbx_strand_id
1 'polypeptide(L)'
;MKRYRYIALISVIVVFILSITTIVYANEAFINVNNLNVRSGPGTDFEKVAQIDQGETYEIIEEQADWVKIDLGHTTGWVSAEYISVEKDEEQTVPEEETSSPPPSLTVMEIRDDKTTMRSEASTEGAILATLDKGETVQVMEEMDEWLKVSWNGNQGYIARSLVKDPEKAKQKGSNLFNKTIVIDPGHGGRDVGAIGISGSYEKNYTLMTANELKYFLEILGANVILTRSDDTYMSLGGRSSLSNLVEADVFLSLHYNSIPQYPEVTGLNTFYYSERDIKLAQTVQNELVKATNMDDNGVEFGDFQVLRINRRPSLLLELGFLSNAAEENKIQAKGFQEKIAKGIIRGLDKHFATSQ
;
A
#
# COMPACT_ATOMS: atom_id res chain seq x y z
N MET A 1 -39.09 -70.72 43.89
CA MET A 1 -37.68 -71.17 43.75
C MET A 1 -36.83 -69.99 43.24
N LYS A 2 -35.66 -69.79 43.86
CA LYS A 2 -34.50 -68.99 43.41
C LYS A 2 -34.57 -67.45 43.44
N ARG A 3 -34.14 -66.94 44.60
CA ARG A 3 -33.28 -65.76 44.93
C ARG A 3 -32.80 -64.87 43.77
N TYR A 4 -33.02 -63.55 43.91
CA TYR A 4 -32.00 -62.53 43.59
C TYR A 4 -32.05 -61.38 44.61
N ARG A 5 -30.85 -60.93 44.99
CA ARG A 5 -30.54 -59.92 46.01
C ARG A 5 -30.68 -58.54 45.38
N TYR A 6 -31.45 -57.63 45.96
CA TYR A 6 -31.41 -56.21 45.59
C TYR A 6 -30.56 -55.46 46.61
N ILE A 7 -29.37 -55.05 46.16
CA ILE A 7 -28.47 -54.14 46.85
C ILE A 7 -28.96 -52.72 46.57
N ALA A 8 -28.97 -51.90 47.62
CA ALA A 8 -29.36 -50.50 47.59
C ALA A 8 -28.51 -49.68 46.60
N LEU A 9 -29.15 -48.85 45.78
CA LEU A 9 -28.50 -47.75 45.07
C LEU A 9 -29.26 -46.46 45.40
N ILE A 10 -28.72 -45.68 46.32
CA ILE A 10 -29.19 -44.33 46.63
C ILE A 10 -28.78 -43.44 45.45
N SER A 11 -29.75 -42.96 44.69
CA SER A 11 -29.53 -41.97 43.64
C SER A 11 -29.60 -40.59 44.28
N VAL A 12 -28.46 -39.94 44.51
CA VAL A 12 -28.38 -38.54 44.89
C VAL A 12 -28.41 -37.72 43.60
N ILE A 13 -29.55 -37.08 43.31
CA ILE A 13 -29.66 -36.08 42.25
C ILE A 13 -29.25 -34.73 42.86
N VAL A 14 -28.05 -34.26 42.54
CA VAL A 14 -27.62 -32.89 42.83
C VAL A 14 -28.10 -32.01 41.67
N VAL A 15 -29.12 -31.20 41.91
CA VAL A 15 -29.54 -30.14 40.99
C VAL A 15 -28.65 -28.93 41.24
N PHE A 16 -27.70 -28.69 40.34
CA PHE A 16 -26.87 -27.49 40.33
C PHE A 16 -27.63 -26.37 39.61
N ILE A 17 -28.22 -25.44 40.37
CA ILE A 17 -28.75 -24.19 39.80
C ILE A 17 -27.55 -23.24 39.66
N LEU A 18 -27.03 -23.11 38.44
CA LEU A 18 -26.11 -22.03 38.09
C LEU A 18 -26.91 -20.73 37.96
N SER A 19 -26.82 -19.87 38.97
CA SER A 19 -27.13 -18.45 38.83
C SER A 19 -26.05 -17.83 37.93
N ILE A 20 -26.40 -17.59 36.67
CA ILE A 20 -25.58 -16.79 35.75
C ILE A 20 -25.73 -15.34 36.21
N THR A 21 -24.71 -14.80 36.88
CA THR A 21 -24.55 -13.35 36.99
C THR A 21 -24.16 -12.83 35.61
N THR A 22 -25.05 -12.09 34.96
CA THR A 22 -24.67 -11.30 33.79
C THR A 22 -23.73 -10.20 34.29
N ILE A 23 -22.45 -10.28 33.95
CA ILE A 23 -21.53 -9.15 34.07
C ILE A 23 -21.97 -8.17 32.99
N VAL A 24 -22.50 -7.01 33.39
CA VAL A 24 -22.65 -5.86 32.49
C VAL A 24 -21.31 -5.17 32.51
N TYR A 25 -20.55 -5.27 31.43
CA TYR A 25 -19.37 -4.44 31.23
C TYR A 25 -19.86 -3.03 30.94
N ALA A 26 -19.62 -2.08 31.86
CA ALA A 26 -19.84 -0.67 31.58
C ALA A 26 -18.67 -0.19 30.72
N ASN A 27 -18.94 0.31 29.51
CA ASN A 27 -17.90 0.95 28.73
C ASN A 27 -17.59 2.32 29.35
N GLU A 28 -16.34 2.77 29.35
CA GLU A 28 -15.98 4.11 29.85
C GLU A 28 -15.82 5.10 28.70
N ALA A 29 -16.26 6.34 28.92
CA ALA A 29 -16.03 7.49 28.04
C ALA A 29 -14.79 8.25 28.47
N PHE A 30 -13.73 8.20 27.67
CA PHE A 30 -12.52 9.02 27.79
C PHE A 30 -12.74 10.40 27.14
N ILE A 31 -12.51 11.48 27.87
CA ILE A 31 -12.76 12.84 27.40
C ILE A 31 -11.57 13.37 26.59
N ASN A 32 -11.80 13.78 25.33
CA ASN A 32 -10.76 14.22 24.40
C ASN A 32 -10.50 15.73 24.40
N VAL A 33 -11.31 16.53 25.10
CA VAL A 33 -11.23 18.00 25.08
C VAL A 33 -11.39 18.60 26.48
N ASN A 34 -10.72 19.71 26.75
CA ASN A 34 -10.91 20.46 28.00
C ASN A 34 -12.24 21.20 27.98
N ASN A 35 -12.78 21.49 29.16
CA ASN A 35 -13.96 22.33 29.37
C ASN A 35 -15.25 21.78 28.72
N LEU A 36 -15.38 20.46 28.57
CA LEU A 36 -16.55 19.82 27.98
C LEU A 36 -17.78 20.00 28.88
N ASN A 37 -18.87 20.53 28.33
CA ASN A 37 -20.11 20.75 29.07
C ASN A 37 -20.89 19.44 29.22
N VAL A 38 -21.23 19.10 30.46
CA VAL A 38 -22.16 18.01 30.78
C VAL A 38 -23.55 18.60 30.99
N ARG A 39 -24.57 18.07 30.31
CA ARG A 39 -25.93 18.64 30.26
C ARG A 39 -26.99 17.74 30.85
N SER A 40 -28.12 18.31 31.28
CA SER A 40 -29.24 17.57 31.87
C SER A 40 -30.01 16.69 30.87
N GLY A 41 -29.83 16.90 29.57
CA GLY A 41 -30.43 16.10 28.49
C GLY A 41 -29.59 16.12 27.20
N PRO A 42 -29.92 15.26 26.22
CA PRO A 42 -29.16 15.09 24.98
C PRO A 42 -29.46 16.23 23.99
N GLY A 43 -28.76 17.35 24.14
CA GLY A 43 -28.88 18.51 23.27
C GLY A 43 -28.28 19.78 23.87
N THR A 44 -27.94 20.75 23.03
CA THR A 44 -27.33 22.03 23.46
C THR A 44 -28.28 22.96 24.20
N ASP A 45 -29.60 22.72 24.09
CA ASP A 45 -30.65 23.54 24.72
C ASP A 45 -30.93 23.11 26.17
N PHE A 46 -30.37 21.98 26.61
CA PHE A 46 -30.48 21.50 27.99
C PHE A 46 -29.49 22.20 28.92
N GLU A 47 -29.88 22.40 30.18
CA GLU A 47 -29.07 23.10 31.19
C GLU A 47 -27.72 22.41 31.42
N LYS A 48 -26.66 23.21 31.59
CA LYS A 48 -25.34 22.71 31.99
C LYS A 48 -25.38 22.30 33.46
N VAL A 49 -25.10 21.03 33.73
CA VAL A 49 -25.07 20.47 35.09
C VAL A 49 -23.65 20.31 35.63
N ALA A 50 -22.64 20.16 34.76
CA ALA A 50 -21.23 20.11 35.14
C ALA A 50 -20.33 20.49 33.96
N GLN A 51 -19.02 20.52 34.21
CA GLN A 51 -18.00 20.72 33.19
C GLN A 51 -16.79 19.84 33.55
N ILE A 52 -16.27 19.12 32.57
CA ILE A 52 -15.25 18.07 32.72
C ILE A 52 -14.12 18.31 31.72
N ASP A 53 -12.89 17.92 32.05
CA ASP A 53 -11.69 18.22 31.29
C ASP A 53 -11.10 17.00 30.55
N GLN A 54 -10.15 17.27 29.65
CA GLN A 54 -9.50 16.25 28.84
C GLN A 54 -8.73 15.27 29.72
N GLY A 55 -8.85 13.98 29.42
CA GLY A 55 -8.17 12.91 30.15
C GLY A 55 -8.97 12.33 31.31
N GLU A 56 -10.14 12.89 31.62
CA GLU A 56 -11.08 12.28 32.56
C GLU A 56 -11.80 11.08 31.91
N THR A 57 -12.18 10.08 32.70
CA THR A 57 -13.02 8.94 32.27
C THR A 57 -14.27 8.84 33.12
N TYR A 58 -15.37 8.43 32.47
CA TYR A 58 -16.66 8.29 33.13
C TYR A 58 -17.42 7.07 32.60
N GLU A 59 -18.10 6.34 33.48
CA GLU A 59 -18.92 5.20 33.08
C GLU A 59 -20.06 5.63 32.15
N ILE A 60 -20.22 4.91 31.04
CA ILE A 60 -21.33 5.12 30.10
C ILE A 60 -22.56 4.38 30.60
N ILE A 61 -23.62 5.13 30.85
CA ILE A 61 -24.93 4.61 31.28
C ILE A 61 -25.83 4.36 30.08
N GLU A 62 -25.84 5.28 29.11
CA GLU A 62 -26.79 5.28 27.99
C GLU A 62 -26.21 6.03 26.78
N GLU A 63 -26.52 5.57 25.57
CA GLU A 63 -26.16 6.25 24.33
C GLU A 63 -27.43 6.58 23.54
N GLN A 64 -27.57 7.84 23.10
CA GLN A 64 -28.71 8.30 22.31
C GLN A 64 -28.25 9.24 21.19
N ALA A 65 -28.27 8.73 19.96
CA ALA A 65 -27.80 9.44 18.76
C ALA A 65 -26.37 9.99 18.96
N ASP A 66 -26.18 11.30 18.85
CA ASP A 66 -24.87 11.96 18.98
C ASP A 66 -24.50 12.29 20.44
N TRP A 67 -25.21 11.75 21.43
CA TRP A 67 -25.01 12.04 22.85
C TRP A 67 -24.83 10.78 23.69
N VAL A 68 -23.93 10.86 24.66
CA VAL A 68 -23.63 9.79 25.61
C VAL A 68 -23.90 10.28 27.03
N LYS A 69 -24.64 9.49 27.80
CA LYS A 69 -24.94 9.74 29.20
C LYS A 69 -23.91 9.07 30.08
N ILE A 70 -23.26 9.87 30.91
CA ILE A 70 -22.18 9.44 31.79
C ILE A 70 -22.58 9.58 33.26
N ASP A 71 -22.03 8.72 34.11
CA ASP A 71 -22.16 8.82 35.57
C ASP A 71 -21.07 9.73 36.15
N LEU A 72 -21.44 10.80 36.84
CA LEU A 72 -20.53 11.67 37.60
C LEU A 72 -20.43 11.25 39.08
N GLY A 73 -20.97 10.09 39.45
CA GLY A 73 -20.96 9.50 40.79
C GLY A 73 -22.05 10.04 41.74
N HIS A 74 -22.40 11.32 41.65
CA HIS A 74 -23.47 11.95 42.44
C HIS A 74 -24.69 12.38 41.60
N THR A 75 -24.53 12.43 40.29
CA THR A 75 -25.56 12.74 39.31
C THR A 75 -25.15 12.17 37.96
N THR A 76 -26.07 12.18 37.00
CA THR A 76 -25.79 11.75 35.62
C THR A 76 -25.95 12.94 34.67
N GLY A 77 -25.31 12.90 33.52
CA GLY A 77 -25.49 13.92 32.51
C GLY A 77 -24.97 13.52 31.15
N TRP A 78 -25.31 14.32 30.15
CA TRP A 78 -25.08 14.02 28.73
C TRP A 78 -23.93 14.85 28.16
N VAL A 79 -23.07 14.19 27.40
CA VAL A 79 -21.95 14.77 26.65
C VAL A 79 -22.05 14.40 25.17
N SER A 80 -21.51 15.23 24.27
CA SER A 80 -21.51 14.94 22.83
C SER A 80 -20.51 13.82 22.52
N ALA A 81 -20.94 12.82 21.75
CA ALA A 81 -20.14 11.66 21.37
C ALA A 81 -18.90 12.04 20.55
N GLU A 82 -18.91 13.21 19.88
CA GLU A 82 -17.79 13.71 19.07
C GLU A 82 -16.54 14.07 19.90
N TYR A 83 -16.68 14.25 21.21
CA TYR A 83 -15.60 14.69 22.11
C TYR A 83 -15.12 13.61 23.07
N ILE A 84 -15.55 12.36 22.89
CA ILE A 84 -15.15 11.25 23.74
C ILE A 84 -14.67 10.04 22.94
N SER A 85 -13.92 9.15 23.58
CA SER A 85 -13.53 7.84 23.05
C SER A 85 -13.99 6.76 24.02
N VAL A 86 -14.44 5.62 23.51
CA VAL A 86 -14.98 4.54 24.35
C VAL A 86 -13.96 3.42 24.47
N GLU A 87 -13.41 3.20 25.66
CA GLU A 87 -12.50 2.09 25.94
C GLU A 87 -13.30 0.84 26.32
N LYS A 88 -12.91 -0.31 25.75
CA LYS A 88 -13.45 -1.63 26.07
C LYS A 88 -12.33 -2.51 26.62
N ASP A 89 -12.50 -2.99 27.84
CA ASP A 89 -11.56 -3.91 28.46
C ASP A 89 -11.63 -5.31 27.82
N GLU A 90 -10.52 -5.77 27.26
CA GLU A 90 -10.21 -7.21 27.12
C GLU A 90 -9.01 -7.55 28.03
N GLU A 91 -9.07 -8.76 28.61
CA GLU A 91 -8.46 -9.21 29.86
C GLU A 91 -6.91 -9.11 30.00
N GLN A 92 -6.51 -8.85 31.26
CA GLN A 92 -5.15 -8.78 31.79
C GLN A 92 -4.40 -10.13 31.80
N THR A 93 -3.08 -10.09 31.58
CA THR A 93 -2.11 -10.73 32.49
C THR A 93 -0.84 -9.86 32.61
N VAL A 94 -0.38 -9.64 33.85
CA VAL A 94 0.62 -8.68 34.35
C VAL A 94 1.49 -9.44 35.39
N PRO A 95 2.69 -9.01 35.89
CA PRO A 95 3.77 -8.11 35.41
C PRO A 95 5.19 -8.75 35.48
N GLU A 96 6.19 -8.13 34.82
CA GLU A 96 7.58 -8.13 35.32
C GLU A 96 8.17 -6.71 35.22
N GLU A 97 9.07 -6.38 36.15
CA GLU A 97 9.52 -5.05 36.57
C GLU A 97 10.15 -4.13 35.50
N GLU A 98 10.16 -2.85 35.87
CA GLU A 98 10.71 -1.69 35.16
C GLU A 98 11.98 -1.98 34.32
N THR A 99 11.81 -1.97 33.01
CA THR A 99 12.82 -1.41 32.10
C THR A 99 12.11 -0.56 31.05
N SER A 100 12.63 0.64 30.85
CA SER A 100 12.15 1.66 29.90
C SER A 100 11.66 1.08 28.57
N SER A 101 10.36 1.18 28.30
CA SER A 101 9.82 0.92 26.96
C SER A 101 10.46 1.88 25.95
N PRO A 102 10.87 1.42 24.76
CA PRO A 102 11.46 2.30 23.76
C PRO A 102 10.42 3.34 23.29
N PRO A 103 10.85 4.51 22.78
CA PRO A 103 9.95 5.50 22.21
C PRO A 103 9.05 4.88 21.12
N PRO A 104 7.88 5.47 20.81
CA PRO A 104 7.07 5.03 19.67
C PRO A 104 7.97 4.96 18.45
N SER A 105 7.97 3.83 17.74
CA SER A 105 8.88 3.65 16.60
C SER A 105 8.54 4.68 15.53
N LEU A 106 9.27 5.77 15.49
CA LEU A 106 9.19 6.77 14.43
C LEU A 106 9.60 6.08 13.14
N THR A 107 8.70 6.02 12.15
CA THR A 107 9.05 5.49 10.83
C THR A 107 9.97 6.50 10.17
N VAL A 108 11.26 6.18 10.08
CA VAL A 108 12.27 7.02 9.44
C VAL A 108 12.41 6.59 8.00
N MET A 109 12.26 7.54 7.06
CA MET A 109 12.49 7.30 5.65
C MET A 109 13.69 8.10 5.15
N GLU A 110 14.42 7.54 4.19
CA GLU A 110 15.61 8.13 3.56
C GLU A 110 15.22 8.78 2.23
N ILE A 111 15.75 9.97 1.95
CA ILE A 111 15.57 10.71 0.70
C ILE A 111 16.31 10.00 -0.43
N ARG A 112 15.63 9.80 -1.56
CA ARG A 112 16.15 9.04 -2.72
C ARG A 112 17.02 9.88 -3.63
N ASP A 113 16.60 11.13 -3.86
CA ASP A 113 17.13 11.99 -4.91
C ASP A 113 17.63 13.31 -4.33
N ASP A 114 18.72 13.83 -4.88
CA ASP A 114 19.25 15.15 -4.52
C ASP A 114 18.22 16.24 -4.83
N LYS A 115 18.19 17.27 -3.99
CA LYS A 115 17.27 18.40 -4.11
C LYS A 115 15.77 18.05 -4.05
N THR A 116 15.42 17.01 -3.29
CA THR A 116 14.03 16.67 -2.96
C THR A 116 13.36 17.80 -2.19
N THR A 117 12.20 18.29 -2.64
CA THR A 117 11.50 19.40 -1.99
C THR A 117 10.49 18.93 -0.95
N MET A 118 10.58 19.46 0.27
CA MET A 118 9.53 19.38 1.30
C MET A 118 8.60 20.59 1.17
N ARG A 119 7.28 20.35 1.13
CA ARG A 119 6.27 21.35 0.79
C ARG A 119 5.30 21.64 1.93
N SER A 120 4.63 22.78 1.86
CA SER A 120 3.63 23.21 2.86
C SER A 120 2.33 22.41 2.82
N GLU A 121 2.02 21.81 1.66
CA GLU A 121 0.81 21.05 1.41
C GLU A 121 1.15 19.78 0.61
N ALA A 122 0.27 18.79 0.66
CA ALA A 122 0.35 17.56 -0.14
C ALA A 122 0.05 17.82 -1.63
N SER A 123 0.82 18.71 -2.26
CA SER A 123 0.65 19.16 -3.63
C SER A 123 1.96 19.71 -4.21
N THR A 124 2.17 19.58 -5.52
CA THR A 124 3.29 20.20 -6.24
C THR A 124 3.19 21.71 -6.31
N GLU A 125 2.02 22.29 -6.06
CA GLU A 125 1.80 23.73 -5.97
C GLU A 125 2.08 24.30 -4.58
N GLY A 126 2.21 23.44 -3.56
CA GLY A 126 2.54 23.85 -2.20
C GLY A 126 3.91 24.54 -2.14
N ALA A 127 4.03 25.56 -1.29
CA ALA A 127 5.26 26.31 -1.12
C ALA A 127 6.39 25.38 -0.65
N ILE A 128 7.60 25.57 -1.20
CA ILE A 128 8.79 24.80 -0.80
C ILE A 128 9.24 25.30 0.57
N LEU A 129 9.16 24.44 1.59
CA LEU A 129 9.61 24.70 2.96
C LEU A 129 11.08 24.35 3.14
N ALA A 130 11.56 23.29 2.49
CA ALA A 130 12.96 22.86 2.53
C ALA A 130 13.35 22.08 1.26
N THR A 131 14.64 21.91 1.08
CA THR A 131 15.24 21.07 0.03
C THR A 131 16.22 20.13 0.70
N LEU A 132 16.08 18.84 0.43
CA LEU A 132 16.83 17.76 1.05
C LEU A 132 17.63 16.99 -0.01
N ASP A 133 18.81 16.53 0.36
CA ASP A 133 19.70 15.75 -0.49
C ASP A 133 19.56 14.25 -0.27
N LYS A 134 20.04 13.46 -1.24
CA LYS A 134 19.99 12.01 -1.18
C LYS A 134 20.69 11.48 0.08
N GLY A 135 20.04 10.54 0.76
CA GLY A 135 20.56 9.93 1.97
C GLY A 135 20.18 10.66 3.26
N GLU A 136 19.64 11.88 3.18
CA GLU A 136 19.04 12.53 4.35
C GLU A 136 17.80 11.75 4.82
N THR A 137 17.44 11.90 6.10
CA THR A 137 16.33 11.15 6.69
C THR A 137 15.24 12.05 7.23
N VAL A 138 13.99 11.65 7.04
CA VAL A 138 12.81 12.33 7.55
C VAL A 138 12.00 11.40 8.45
N GLN A 139 11.32 11.96 9.45
CA GLN A 139 10.42 11.20 10.32
C GLN A 139 9.01 11.28 9.76
N VAL A 140 8.41 10.14 9.42
CA VAL A 140 7.04 10.08 8.91
C VAL A 140 6.07 10.20 10.08
N MET A 141 5.15 11.15 9.95
CA MET A 141 4.09 11.42 10.91
C MET A 141 2.73 10.91 10.42
N GLU A 142 2.49 10.97 9.11
CA GLU A 142 1.25 10.53 8.48
C GLU A 142 1.53 10.01 7.07
N GLU A 143 0.94 8.87 6.73
CA GLU A 143 1.01 8.28 5.39
C GLU A 143 -0.28 8.57 4.62
N MET A 144 -0.17 9.27 3.49
CA MET A 144 -1.25 9.46 2.50
C MET A 144 -0.91 8.64 1.24
N ASP A 145 -1.82 8.60 0.25
CA ASP A 145 -1.64 7.80 -0.97
C ASP A 145 -0.35 8.19 -1.72
N GLU A 146 -0.25 9.45 -2.16
CA GLU A 146 0.91 9.96 -2.92
C GLU A 146 1.89 10.81 -2.10
N TRP A 147 1.51 11.16 -0.86
CA TRP A 147 2.24 12.12 -0.01
C TRP A 147 2.48 11.56 1.38
N LEU A 148 3.54 12.04 2.02
CA LEU A 148 3.85 11.75 3.40
C LEU A 148 3.94 13.07 4.15
N LYS A 149 3.24 13.17 5.28
CA LYS A 149 3.50 14.23 6.24
C LYS A 149 4.72 13.82 7.05
N VAL A 150 5.74 14.68 7.03
CA VAL A 150 7.04 14.38 7.64
C VAL A 150 7.50 15.50 8.56
N SER A 151 8.32 15.15 9.54
CA SER A 151 9.11 16.07 10.36
C SER A 151 10.57 15.97 9.95
N TRP A 152 11.18 17.12 9.71
CA TRP A 152 12.60 17.26 9.39
C TRP A 152 13.16 18.52 10.08
N ASN A 153 14.19 18.35 10.90
CA ASN A 153 14.80 19.42 11.71
C ASN A 153 13.77 20.24 12.53
N GLY A 154 12.72 19.59 13.03
CA GLY A 154 11.67 20.23 13.82
C GLY A 154 10.59 20.97 13.01
N ASN A 155 10.73 21.03 11.68
CA ASN A 155 9.71 21.57 10.78
C ASN A 155 8.86 20.45 10.20
N GLN A 156 7.56 20.70 10.06
CA GLN A 156 6.63 19.77 9.44
C GLN A 156 6.33 20.20 8.00
N GLY A 157 6.19 19.22 7.12
CA GLY A 157 5.80 19.45 5.73
C GLY A 157 5.41 18.14 5.04
N TYR A 158 5.25 18.21 3.73
CA TYR A 158 4.82 17.12 2.89
C TYR A 158 5.90 16.78 1.87
N ILE A 159 6.26 15.51 1.76
CA ILE A 159 7.15 15.00 0.72
C ILE A 159 6.39 13.95 -0.09
N ALA A 160 6.57 13.96 -1.41
CA ALA A 160 5.99 12.94 -2.27
C ALA A 160 6.54 11.56 -1.90
N ARG A 161 5.65 10.58 -1.75
CA ARG A 161 6.00 9.23 -1.28
C ARG A 161 7.04 8.55 -2.17
N SER A 162 7.04 8.86 -3.46
CA SER A 162 8.00 8.37 -4.46
C SER A 162 9.43 8.89 -4.28
N LEU A 163 9.65 9.93 -3.45
CA LEU A 163 10.96 10.55 -3.23
C LEU A 163 11.65 10.04 -1.96
N VAL A 164 11.02 9.12 -1.23
CA VAL A 164 11.59 8.54 -0.02
C VAL A 164 11.58 7.01 -0.09
N LYS A 165 12.46 6.37 0.68
CA LYS A 165 12.50 4.92 0.85
C LYS A 165 12.52 4.60 2.34
N ASP A 166 11.85 3.52 2.74
CA ASP A 166 11.92 3.02 4.10
C ASP A 166 13.07 1.99 4.19
N PRO A 167 14.23 2.36 4.78
CA PRO A 167 15.38 1.45 4.87
C PRO A 167 15.11 0.25 5.79
N GLU A 168 14.16 0.36 6.72
CA GLU A 168 13.85 -0.68 7.71
C GLU A 168 12.73 -1.62 7.23
N LYS A 169 11.64 -1.14 6.60
CA LYS A 169 10.65 -2.03 5.94
C LYS A 169 11.29 -2.87 4.84
N ALA A 170 12.22 -2.31 4.08
CA ALA A 170 12.85 -3.03 2.98
C ALA A 170 13.81 -4.13 3.47
N LYS A 171 14.49 -3.92 4.61
CA LYS A 171 15.27 -4.97 5.31
C LYS A 171 14.39 -5.99 6.02
N GLN A 172 13.31 -5.55 6.68
CA GLN A 172 12.45 -6.43 7.49
C GLN A 172 11.54 -7.35 6.65
N LYS A 173 11.23 -6.99 5.39
CA LYS A 173 10.47 -7.87 4.48
C LYS A 173 11.29 -8.94 3.76
N GLY A 174 12.63 -8.89 3.84
CA GLY A 174 13.50 -9.82 3.12
C GLY A 174 13.25 -9.86 1.61
N SER A 175 12.80 -8.75 1.00
CA SER A 175 12.54 -8.73 -0.44
C SER A 175 13.85 -8.84 -1.21
N ASN A 176 13.84 -9.68 -2.25
CA ASN A 176 14.99 -9.87 -3.14
C ASN A 176 15.21 -8.67 -4.08
N LEU A 177 14.33 -7.66 -4.00
CA LEU A 177 14.37 -6.42 -4.77
C LEU A 177 15.16 -5.30 -4.06
N PHE A 178 15.48 -5.46 -2.78
CA PHE A 178 16.22 -4.44 -2.04
C PHE A 178 17.56 -4.11 -2.71
N ASN A 179 17.84 -2.82 -2.90
CA ASN A 179 19.01 -2.30 -3.60
C ASN A 179 19.18 -2.72 -5.07
N LYS A 180 18.22 -3.41 -5.67
CA LYS A 180 18.25 -3.73 -7.10
C LYS A 180 17.98 -2.49 -7.92
N THR A 181 18.81 -2.23 -8.92
CA THR A 181 18.61 -1.14 -9.88
C THR A 181 17.76 -1.64 -11.04
N ILE A 182 16.55 -1.12 -11.18
CA ILE A 182 15.59 -1.54 -12.20
C ILE A 182 15.32 -0.36 -13.11
N VAL A 183 15.61 -0.53 -14.40
CA VAL A 183 15.25 0.47 -15.41
C VAL A 183 13.92 0.08 -16.03
N ILE A 184 12.94 0.97 -15.91
CA ILE A 184 11.64 0.82 -16.57
C ILE A 184 11.63 1.75 -17.77
N ASP A 185 11.26 1.20 -18.91
CA ASP A 185 11.18 1.89 -20.18
C ASP A 185 9.72 1.97 -20.63
N PRO A 186 8.99 3.04 -20.31
CA PRO A 186 7.67 3.26 -20.86
C PRO A 186 7.82 3.53 -22.37
N GLY A 187 7.30 2.60 -23.19
CA GLY A 187 7.37 2.66 -24.64
C GLY A 187 6.89 4.00 -25.20
N HIS A 188 7.40 4.37 -26.39
CA HIS A 188 6.97 5.57 -27.12
C HIS A 188 7.21 6.89 -26.35
N GLY A 189 6.43 7.94 -26.62
CA GLY A 189 6.50 9.24 -25.95
C GLY A 189 6.75 10.41 -26.91
N GLY A 190 6.22 11.57 -26.54
CA GLY A 190 6.25 12.78 -27.35
C GLY A 190 5.58 12.57 -28.71
N ARG A 191 6.37 12.74 -29.78
CA ARG A 191 5.92 12.58 -31.17
C ARG A 191 5.59 11.14 -31.57
N ASP A 192 6.13 10.16 -30.85
CA ASP A 192 5.84 8.75 -31.06
C ASP A 192 4.66 8.40 -30.15
N VAL A 193 3.49 8.17 -30.75
CA VAL A 193 2.26 7.88 -30.00
C VAL A 193 2.07 6.40 -29.67
N GLY A 194 2.86 5.53 -30.32
CA GLY A 194 2.66 4.08 -30.30
C GLY A 194 1.38 3.65 -31.00
N ALA A 195 0.87 2.49 -30.62
CA ALA A 195 -0.42 2.01 -31.08
C ALA A 195 -1.56 2.97 -30.69
N ILE A 196 -2.54 3.07 -31.58
CA ILE A 196 -3.79 3.79 -31.32
C ILE A 196 -4.83 2.74 -30.90
N GLY A 197 -5.38 2.91 -29.69
CA GLY A 197 -6.41 2.02 -29.17
C GLY A 197 -7.74 2.18 -29.89
N ILE A 198 -8.65 1.22 -29.69
CA ILE A 198 -9.95 1.22 -30.37
C ILE A 198 -10.82 2.42 -29.96
N SER A 199 -10.60 3.00 -28.77
CA SER A 199 -11.21 4.27 -28.34
C SER A 199 -10.55 5.53 -28.92
N GLY A 200 -9.44 5.41 -29.65
CA GLY A 200 -8.62 6.53 -30.13
C GLY A 200 -7.55 6.98 -29.13
N SER A 201 -7.35 6.23 -28.04
CA SER A 201 -6.28 6.47 -27.06
C SER A 201 -4.89 6.19 -27.64
N TYR A 202 -3.83 6.70 -26.99
CA TYR A 202 -2.45 6.47 -27.40
C TYR A 202 -1.72 5.57 -26.39
N GLU A 203 -1.02 4.55 -26.90
CA GLU A 203 -0.23 3.60 -26.10
C GLU A 203 0.77 4.29 -25.17
N LYS A 204 1.41 5.37 -25.62
CA LYS A 204 2.37 6.13 -24.81
C LYS A 204 1.82 6.59 -23.45
N ASN A 205 0.51 6.81 -23.35
CA ASN A 205 -0.13 7.25 -22.12
C ASN A 205 -0.29 6.06 -21.15
N TYR A 206 -0.70 4.91 -21.66
CA TYR A 206 -0.84 3.70 -20.85
C TYR A 206 0.50 3.17 -20.36
N THR A 207 1.50 3.12 -21.24
CA THR A 207 2.85 2.68 -20.85
C THR A 207 3.44 3.56 -19.74
N LEU A 208 3.24 4.89 -19.80
CA LEU A 208 3.66 5.81 -18.73
C LEU A 208 2.89 5.57 -17.43
N MET A 209 1.57 5.40 -17.52
CA MET A 209 0.72 5.08 -16.37
C MET A 209 1.17 3.79 -15.68
N THR A 210 1.38 2.71 -16.43
CA THR A 210 1.89 1.43 -15.90
C THR A 210 3.27 1.59 -15.27
N ALA A 211 4.16 2.33 -15.93
CA ALA A 211 5.52 2.52 -15.45
C ALA A 211 5.56 3.26 -14.11
N ASN A 212 4.71 4.28 -13.93
CA ASN A 212 4.62 5.02 -12.67
C ASN A 212 4.08 4.14 -11.53
N GLU A 213 3.06 3.34 -11.81
CA GLU A 213 2.49 2.38 -10.83
C GLU A 213 3.54 1.32 -10.43
N LEU A 214 4.24 0.75 -11.42
CA LEU A 214 5.30 -0.23 -11.18
C LEU A 214 6.47 0.38 -10.40
N LYS A 215 6.88 1.61 -10.76
CA LYS A 215 7.92 2.37 -10.04
C LYS A 215 7.53 2.52 -8.57
N TYR A 216 6.34 3.02 -8.29
CA TYR A 216 5.85 3.23 -6.94
C TYR A 216 6.01 1.99 -6.05
N PHE A 217 5.53 0.83 -6.52
CA PHE A 217 5.60 -0.40 -5.73
C PHE A 217 7.02 -0.97 -5.60
N LEU A 218 7.84 -0.92 -6.66
CA LEU A 218 9.24 -1.35 -6.60
C LEU A 218 10.05 -0.48 -5.62
N GLU A 219 9.78 0.82 -5.61
CA GLU A 219 10.40 1.79 -4.71
C GLU A 219 10.05 1.55 -3.24
N ILE A 220 8.80 1.18 -2.95
CA ILE A 220 8.35 0.72 -1.62
C ILE A 220 9.10 -0.55 -1.18
N LEU A 221 9.44 -1.42 -2.12
CA LEU A 221 10.21 -2.64 -1.86
C LEU A 221 11.73 -2.41 -1.81
N GLY A 222 12.16 -1.15 -1.90
CA GLY A 222 13.55 -0.74 -1.75
C GLY A 222 14.42 -0.96 -2.98
N ALA A 223 13.82 -1.21 -4.15
CA ALA A 223 14.56 -1.17 -5.42
C ALA A 223 14.88 0.29 -5.81
N ASN A 224 16.01 0.51 -6.47
CA ASN A 224 16.36 1.78 -7.10
C ASN A 224 15.74 1.78 -8.51
N VAL A 225 14.70 2.59 -8.74
CA VAL A 225 13.98 2.58 -10.02
C VAL A 225 14.33 3.82 -10.85
N ILE A 226 14.67 3.61 -12.11
CA ILE A 226 14.99 4.68 -13.06
C ILE A 226 14.06 4.54 -14.27
N LEU A 227 13.35 5.61 -14.62
CA LEU A 227 12.53 5.65 -15.83
C LEU A 227 13.36 6.18 -17.01
N THR A 228 13.17 5.61 -18.20
CA THR A 228 13.74 6.19 -19.43
C THR A 228 13.07 7.50 -19.83
N ARG A 229 11.80 7.68 -19.45
CA ARG A 229 11.04 8.94 -19.46
C ARG A 229 10.07 8.99 -18.29
N SER A 230 9.94 10.14 -17.64
CA SER A 230 8.98 10.37 -16.54
C SER A 230 7.75 11.20 -16.97
N ASP A 231 7.74 11.65 -18.21
CA ASP A 231 6.69 12.49 -18.82
C ASP A 231 6.48 12.10 -20.30
N ASP A 232 5.69 12.90 -21.02
CA ASP A 232 5.41 12.70 -22.44
C ASP A 232 6.54 13.22 -23.35
N THR A 233 7.77 12.79 -23.08
CA THR A 233 8.94 13.11 -23.90
C THR A 233 9.34 11.94 -24.79
N TYR A 234 9.87 12.28 -25.97
CA TYR A 234 10.41 11.28 -26.89
C TYR A 234 11.82 10.88 -26.47
N MET A 235 12.05 9.57 -26.30
CA MET A 235 13.39 9.00 -26.17
C MET A 235 13.68 8.00 -27.32
N SER A 236 14.86 8.11 -27.92
CA SER A 236 15.29 7.17 -28.96
C SER A 236 15.53 5.76 -28.40
N LEU A 237 15.30 4.72 -29.22
CA LEU A 237 15.54 3.32 -28.84
C LEU A 237 16.97 3.10 -28.32
N GLY A 238 17.96 3.69 -29.00
CA GLY A 238 19.36 3.63 -28.57
C GLY A 238 19.62 4.28 -27.21
N GLY A 239 18.97 5.41 -26.94
CA GLY A 239 19.07 6.12 -25.66
C GLY A 239 18.54 5.29 -24.49
N ARG A 240 17.42 4.59 -24.69
CA ARG A 240 16.78 3.73 -23.66
C ARG A 240 17.73 2.63 -23.18
N SER A 241 18.30 1.86 -24.10
CA SER A 241 19.28 0.82 -23.76
C SER A 241 20.60 1.40 -23.22
N SER A 242 21.05 2.54 -23.75
CA SER A 242 22.28 3.19 -23.30
C SER A 242 22.19 3.64 -21.85
N LEU A 243 21.04 4.18 -21.43
CA LEU A 243 20.77 4.51 -20.03
C LEU A 243 20.88 3.27 -19.15
N SER A 244 20.21 2.18 -19.53
CA SER A 244 20.25 0.92 -18.77
C SER A 244 21.65 0.34 -18.62
N ASN A 245 22.44 0.39 -19.70
CA ASN A 245 23.83 -0.03 -19.67
C ASN A 245 24.70 0.87 -18.78
N LEU A 246 24.50 2.19 -18.85
CA LEU A 246 25.28 3.18 -18.10
C LEU A 246 25.09 3.07 -16.59
N VAL A 247 23.85 2.83 -16.15
CA VAL A 247 23.51 2.70 -14.71
C VAL A 247 23.67 1.27 -14.20
N GLU A 248 24.22 0.37 -15.04
CA GLU A 248 24.44 -1.04 -14.73
C GLU A 248 23.22 -1.76 -14.16
N ALA A 249 22.03 -1.49 -14.72
CA ALA A 249 20.76 -2.00 -14.21
C ALA A 249 20.79 -3.52 -13.96
N ASP A 250 20.24 -3.98 -12.83
CA ASP A 250 20.05 -5.42 -12.59
C ASP A 250 19.05 -6.02 -13.60
N VAL A 251 17.99 -5.27 -13.95
CA VAL A 251 17.02 -5.63 -15.00
C VAL A 251 16.53 -4.36 -15.74
N PHE A 252 16.28 -4.50 -17.04
CA PHE A 252 15.59 -3.55 -17.90
C PHE A 252 14.22 -4.09 -18.33
N LEU A 253 13.17 -3.28 -18.20
CA LEU A 253 11.80 -3.64 -18.58
C LEU A 253 11.21 -2.61 -19.55
N SER A 254 11.05 -2.97 -20.82
CA SER A 254 10.29 -2.18 -21.81
C SER A 254 8.81 -2.50 -21.69
N LEU A 255 7.98 -1.52 -21.40
CA LEU A 255 6.53 -1.69 -21.24
C LEU A 255 5.81 -1.20 -22.49
N HIS A 256 4.99 -2.06 -23.08
CA HIS A 256 4.22 -1.82 -24.29
C HIS A 256 2.80 -2.41 -24.18
N TYR A 257 1.95 -1.99 -25.10
CA TYR A 257 0.67 -2.63 -25.34
C TYR A 257 0.49 -2.92 -26.83
N ASN A 258 0.09 -4.14 -27.13
CA ASN A 258 0.01 -4.66 -28.47
C ASN A 258 -1.21 -4.07 -29.20
N SER A 259 -1.25 -4.20 -30.52
CA SER A 259 -2.42 -3.80 -31.30
C SER A 259 -2.43 -4.50 -32.65
N ILE A 260 -3.55 -5.15 -32.94
CA ILE A 260 -3.83 -5.77 -34.23
C ILE A 260 -5.26 -5.36 -34.64
N PRO A 261 -5.47 -4.13 -35.17
CA PRO A 261 -6.80 -3.61 -35.46
C PRO A 261 -7.62 -4.45 -36.46
N GLN A 262 -6.94 -5.26 -37.29
CA GLN A 262 -7.59 -6.17 -38.24
C GLN A 262 -8.19 -7.41 -37.55
N TYR A 263 -7.74 -7.73 -36.34
CA TYR A 263 -8.14 -8.89 -35.55
C TYR A 263 -8.43 -8.43 -34.09
N PRO A 264 -9.49 -7.63 -33.88
CA PRO A 264 -9.80 -7.02 -32.58
C PRO A 264 -10.16 -8.05 -31.50
N GLU A 265 -10.40 -9.31 -31.87
CA GLU A 265 -10.61 -10.44 -30.96
C GLU A 265 -9.34 -10.95 -30.29
N VAL A 266 -8.15 -10.59 -30.79
CA VAL A 266 -6.88 -11.02 -30.20
C VAL A 266 -6.69 -10.37 -28.82
N THR A 267 -6.24 -11.18 -27.88
CA THR A 267 -6.09 -10.86 -26.45
C THR A 267 -4.78 -11.43 -25.91
N GLY A 268 -4.45 -11.05 -24.67
CA GLY A 268 -3.43 -11.73 -23.88
C GLY A 268 -2.12 -10.96 -23.73
N LEU A 269 -1.21 -11.61 -23.01
CA LEU A 269 0.08 -11.07 -22.61
C LEU A 269 1.21 -11.76 -23.36
N ASN A 270 2.20 -11.00 -23.83
CA ASN A 270 3.43 -11.54 -24.38
C ASN A 270 4.64 -10.94 -23.64
N THR A 271 5.66 -11.77 -23.44
CA THR A 271 6.97 -11.30 -22.97
C THR A 271 8.04 -11.66 -23.99
N PHE A 272 8.79 -10.67 -24.45
CA PHE A 272 9.86 -10.85 -25.41
C PHE A 272 11.23 -10.72 -24.74
N TYR A 273 12.17 -11.54 -25.22
CA TYR A 273 13.58 -11.51 -24.84
C TYR A 273 14.45 -11.53 -26.11
N TYR A 274 15.69 -11.06 -26.00
CA TYR A 274 16.66 -11.19 -27.10
C TYR A 274 17.71 -12.26 -26.83
N SER A 275 18.33 -12.21 -25.64
CA SER A 275 19.42 -13.11 -25.26
C SER A 275 18.86 -14.35 -24.55
N GLU A 276 19.36 -15.54 -24.89
CA GLU A 276 18.93 -16.80 -24.24
C GLU A 276 19.07 -16.78 -22.71
N ARG A 277 20.08 -16.04 -22.21
CA ARG A 277 20.28 -15.84 -20.77
C ARG A 277 19.05 -15.25 -20.04
N ASP A 278 18.18 -14.53 -20.76
CA ASP A 278 17.01 -13.85 -20.20
C ASP A 278 15.73 -14.71 -20.29
N ILE A 279 15.77 -15.90 -20.90
CA ILE A 279 14.60 -16.79 -21.07
C ILE A 279 13.96 -17.13 -19.72
N LYS A 280 14.76 -17.50 -18.72
CA LYS A 280 14.24 -17.88 -17.39
C LYS A 280 13.58 -16.68 -16.71
N LEU A 281 14.16 -15.49 -16.84
CA LEU A 281 13.58 -14.25 -16.34
C LEU A 281 12.23 -13.97 -17.04
N ALA A 282 12.20 -14.05 -18.37
CA ALA A 282 11.01 -13.85 -19.19
C ALA A 282 9.87 -14.80 -18.80
N GLN A 283 10.15 -16.10 -18.68
CA GLN A 283 9.18 -17.12 -18.25
C GLN A 283 8.66 -16.86 -16.84
N THR A 284 9.54 -16.45 -15.92
CA THR A 284 9.14 -16.18 -14.53
C THR A 284 8.21 -14.95 -14.47
N VAL A 285 8.54 -13.88 -15.20
CA VAL A 285 7.71 -12.67 -15.25
C VAL A 285 6.37 -12.93 -15.96
N GLN A 286 6.37 -13.60 -17.11
CA GLN A 286 5.16 -13.97 -17.85
C GLN A 286 4.18 -14.77 -16.96
N ASN A 287 4.68 -15.81 -16.28
CA ASN A 287 3.85 -16.66 -15.43
C ASN A 287 3.20 -15.89 -14.27
N GLU A 288 3.91 -14.95 -13.65
CA GLU A 288 3.36 -14.16 -12.54
C GLU A 288 2.42 -13.05 -13.02
N LEU A 289 2.67 -12.48 -14.21
CA LEU A 289 1.78 -11.56 -14.89
C LEU A 289 0.42 -12.22 -15.19
N VAL A 290 0.42 -13.39 -15.82
CA VAL A 290 -0.80 -14.15 -16.14
C VAL A 290 -1.60 -14.47 -14.87
N LYS A 291 -0.93 -14.96 -13.81
CA LYS A 291 -1.58 -15.24 -12.52
C LYS A 291 -2.20 -14.01 -11.87
N ALA A 292 -1.52 -12.86 -11.94
CA ALA A 292 -1.98 -11.64 -11.28
C ALA A 292 -3.14 -10.97 -12.02
N THR A 293 -3.14 -11.04 -13.35
CA THR A 293 -4.09 -10.34 -14.21
C THR A 293 -5.28 -11.21 -14.65
N ASN A 294 -5.10 -12.53 -14.68
CA ASN A 294 -6.02 -13.48 -15.29
C ASN A 294 -6.31 -13.15 -16.77
N MET A 295 -5.30 -12.68 -17.49
CA MET A 295 -5.32 -12.54 -18.94
C MET A 295 -4.84 -13.80 -19.63
N ASP A 296 -5.13 -13.89 -20.93
CA ASP A 296 -4.64 -14.99 -21.76
C ASP A 296 -3.11 -14.99 -21.84
N ASP A 297 -2.53 -16.18 -21.85
CA ASP A 297 -1.08 -16.38 -21.90
C ASP A 297 -0.63 -16.68 -23.33
N ASN A 298 -0.06 -15.68 -24.00
CA ASN A 298 0.54 -15.86 -25.33
C ASN A 298 2.03 -16.25 -25.24
N GLY A 299 2.54 -16.46 -24.03
CA GLY A 299 3.85 -17.01 -23.76
C GLY A 299 5.01 -16.03 -23.93
N VAL A 300 6.18 -16.64 -24.10
CA VAL A 300 7.48 -15.98 -24.14
C VAL A 300 8.13 -16.26 -25.48
N GLU A 301 8.60 -15.22 -26.17
CA GLU A 301 9.15 -15.35 -27.52
C GLU A 301 10.45 -14.55 -27.69
N PHE A 302 11.31 -15.00 -28.60
CA PHE A 302 12.44 -14.20 -29.07
C PHE A 302 11.92 -12.95 -29.81
N GLY A 303 12.46 -11.78 -29.49
CA GLY A 303 12.14 -10.53 -30.16
C GLY A 303 13.39 -9.76 -30.56
N ASP A 304 13.57 -9.51 -31.86
CA ASP A 304 14.69 -8.72 -32.38
C ASP A 304 14.48 -7.20 -32.26
N PHE A 305 14.08 -6.77 -31.06
CA PHE A 305 13.83 -5.36 -30.74
C PHE A 305 15.13 -4.66 -30.38
N GLN A 306 15.36 -3.47 -30.95
CA GLN A 306 16.61 -2.74 -30.73
C GLN A 306 16.88 -2.49 -29.24
N VAL A 307 15.83 -2.17 -28.45
CA VAL A 307 15.95 -1.92 -27.01
C VAL A 307 16.46 -3.12 -26.21
N LEU A 308 16.25 -4.33 -26.72
CA LEU A 308 16.75 -5.58 -26.13
C LEU A 308 18.10 -5.98 -26.74
N ARG A 309 18.21 -5.95 -28.08
CA ARG A 309 19.39 -6.39 -28.84
C ARG A 309 20.69 -5.72 -28.41
N ILE A 310 20.65 -4.42 -28.10
CA ILE A 310 21.85 -3.66 -27.70
C ILE A 310 21.96 -3.46 -26.18
N ASN A 311 21.04 -4.04 -25.41
CA ASN A 311 21.08 -3.98 -23.95
C ASN A 311 21.96 -5.11 -23.41
N ARG A 312 22.99 -4.72 -22.66
CA ARG A 312 23.97 -5.63 -22.05
C ARG A 312 23.50 -6.10 -20.67
N ARG A 313 22.43 -5.50 -20.14
CA ARG A 313 21.77 -5.87 -18.88
C ARG A 313 20.60 -6.81 -19.16
N PRO A 314 20.22 -7.72 -18.23
CA PRO A 314 19.04 -8.57 -18.40
C PRO A 314 17.83 -7.74 -18.82
N SER A 315 17.17 -8.09 -19.92
CA SER A 315 16.21 -7.19 -20.56
C SER A 315 14.99 -7.93 -21.11
N LEU A 316 13.81 -7.39 -20.82
CA LEU A 316 12.53 -7.87 -21.35
C LEU A 316 11.75 -6.74 -22.04
N LEU A 317 10.93 -7.09 -23.03
CA LEU A 317 9.85 -6.25 -23.53
C LEU A 317 8.52 -6.94 -23.21
N LEU A 318 7.63 -6.25 -22.51
CA LEU A 318 6.35 -6.76 -22.03
C LEU A 318 5.23 -6.13 -22.85
N GLU A 319 4.47 -6.94 -23.57
CA GLU A 319 3.21 -6.53 -24.19
C GLU A 319 2.07 -6.88 -23.24
N LEU A 320 1.49 -5.84 -22.65
CA LEU A 320 0.64 -5.94 -21.45
C LEU A 320 -0.86 -6.05 -21.77
N GLY A 321 -1.20 -6.45 -23.00
CA GLY A 321 -2.56 -6.54 -23.54
C GLY A 321 -2.68 -5.86 -24.91
N PHE A 322 -3.84 -5.95 -25.53
CA PHE A 322 -4.13 -5.44 -26.87
C PHE A 322 -5.05 -4.21 -26.83
N LEU A 323 -4.55 -3.04 -27.24
CA LEU A 323 -5.36 -1.81 -27.34
C LEU A 323 -6.38 -1.86 -28.47
N SER A 324 -6.19 -2.74 -29.45
CA SER A 324 -7.17 -3.02 -30.51
C SER A 324 -8.40 -3.79 -29.99
N ASN A 325 -8.32 -4.42 -28.82
CA ASN A 325 -9.41 -5.17 -28.21
C ASN A 325 -10.14 -4.29 -27.18
N ALA A 326 -11.43 -4.04 -27.41
CA ALA A 326 -12.21 -3.14 -26.55
C ALA A 326 -12.31 -3.58 -25.08
N ALA A 327 -12.35 -4.89 -24.82
CA ALA A 327 -12.45 -5.41 -23.46
C ALA A 327 -11.11 -5.30 -22.72
N GLU A 328 -9.98 -5.49 -23.42
CA GLU A 328 -8.66 -5.29 -22.83
C GLU A 328 -8.33 -3.82 -22.64
N GLU A 329 -8.61 -2.95 -23.63
CA GLU A 329 -8.39 -1.50 -23.49
C GLU A 329 -9.14 -0.95 -22.27
N ASN A 330 -10.40 -1.39 -22.04
CA ASN A 330 -11.18 -0.99 -20.86
C ASN A 330 -10.50 -1.43 -19.54
N LYS A 331 -9.97 -2.66 -19.48
CA LYS A 331 -9.20 -3.13 -18.31
C LYS A 331 -7.94 -2.28 -18.13
N ILE A 332 -7.18 -2.05 -19.20
CA ILE A 332 -5.92 -1.32 -19.20
C ILE A 332 -6.09 0.10 -18.62
N GLN A 333 -7.21 0.76 -18.91
CA GLN A 333 -7.50 2.08 -18.36
C GLN A 333 -7.72 2.10 -16.83
N ALA A 334 -8.05 0.97 -16.21
CA ALA A 334 -8.40 0.92 -14.80
C ALA A 334 -7.16 0.83 -13.89
N LYS A 335 -7.07 1.72 -12.88
CA LYS A 335 -5.99 1.70 -11.85
C LYS A 335 -5.83 0.33 -11.21
N GLY A 336 -6.93 -0.32 -10.82
CA GLY A 336 -6.88 -1.65 -10.20
C GLY A 336 -6.30 -2.75 -11.10
N PHE A 337 -6.33 -2.58 -12.42
CA PHE A 337 -5.69 -3.50 -13.36
C PHE A 337 -4.21 -3.17 -13.56
N GLN A 338 -3.84 -1.88 -13.58
CA GLN A 338 -2.44 -1.43 -13.55
C GLN A 338 -1.70 -1.97 -12.32
N GLU A 339 -2.35 -1.94 -11.15
CA GLU A 339 -1.83 -2.55 -9.93
C GLU A 339 -1.58 -4.07 -10.08
N LYS A 340 -2.46 -4.78 -10.80
CA LYS A 340 -2.29 -6.23 -11.03
C LYS A 340 -1.09 -6.51 -11.92
N ILE A 341 -0.90 -5.72 -12.98
CA ILE A 341 0.29 -5.80 -13.82
C ILE A 341 1.54 -5.57 -12.97
N ALA A 342 1.58 -4.46 -12.21
CA ALA A 342 2.72 -4.12 -11.36
C ALA A 342 3.05 -5.24 -10.37
N LYS A 343 2.04 -5.77 -9.65
CA LYS A 343 2.20 -6.89 -8.71
C LYS A 343 2.69 -8.17 -9.41
N GLY A 344 2.23 -8.46 -10.64
CA GLY A 344 2.70 -9.59 -11.43
C GLY A 344 4.19 -9.48 -11.79
N ILE A 345 4.61 -8.32 -12.29
CA ILE A 345 6.01 -8.03 -12.62
C ILE A 345 6.89 -8.15 -11.37
N ILE A 346 6.49 -7.50 -10.27
CA ILE A 346 7.22 -7.52 -8.99
C ILE A 346 7.44 -8.94 -8.47
N ARG A 347 6.39 -9.78 -8.48
CA ARG A 347 6.52 -11.18 -8.07
C ARG A 347 7.47 -11.96 -8.99
N GLY A 348 7.43 -11.69 -10.29
CA GLY A 348 8.34 -12.28 -11.25
C GLY A 348 9.81 -11.92 -10.97
N LEU A 349 10.08 -10.64 -10.73
CA LEU A 349 11.41 -10.14 -10.40
C LEU A 349 11.91 -10.65 -9.05
N ASP A 350 11.08 -10.61 -8.00
CA ASP A 350 11.47 -11.08 -6.66
C ASP A 350 11.88 -12.56 -6.70
N LYS A 351 11.12 -13.40 -7.42
CA LYS A 351 11.49 -14.81 -7.66
C LYS A 351 12.78 -14.97 -8.45
N HIS A 352 12.99 -14.15 -9.49
CA HIS A 352 14.21 -14.18 -10.28
C HIS A 352 15.44 -13.90 -9.41
N PHE A 353 15.39 -12.83 -8.61
CA PHE A 353 16.49 -12.44 -7.73
C PHE A 353 16.71 -13.37 -6.55
N ALA A 354 15.68 -14.08 -6.08
CA ALA A 354 15.84 -15.13 -5.06
C ALA A 354 16.74 -16.28 -5.53
N THR A 355 16.69 -16.64 -6.82
CA THR A 355 17.45 -17.77 -7.38
C THR A 355 18.84 -17.39 -7.91
N SER A 356 19.19 -16.11 -7.84
CA SER A 356 20.45 -15.57 -8.38
C SER A 356 21.48 -15.24 -7.28
N GLN A 357 21.17 -15.58 -6.02
CA GLN A 357 22.06 -15.48 -4.86
C GLN A 357 22.87 -16.75 -4.64
#